data_AF-A0A4S4K6D6-F1
#
_entry.id   AF-A0A4S4K6D6-F1
#
_cell.length_a   1.000
_cell.length_b   1.000
_cell.length_c   1.000
_cell.angle_alpha   90.00
_cell.angle_beta   90.00
_cell.angle_gamma   90.00
#
_symmetry.space_group_name_H-M   'P 1'
#
loop_
_entity.id
_entity.type
_entity.pdbx_description
1 polymer ?
#
loop_
_entity_poly.entity_id
_entity_poly.type
_entity_poly.pdbx_seq_one_letter_code
_entity_poly.pdbx_strand_id
1 'polypeptide(L)'
;MSTDLASYLKGMHSQSVTCNWDVAVTYDEAKINALLADRYAQPGSGMTTEVDLRERVEDRLGEYYQNYQLDLGPPLIQFQSTSTFPACSLKTQIASGSIWTSEINDPKTKKNKKELDPDTYWITISNIHLSVLDGRADHVGDGNDTITFPPNDKSDRHIVVDIPITGEHLDVSVDYPDDYEPPYPMKREILVTALKLFFKRETNAIAYTLASINNHKPSSGTLDLVPQAFRFVTYNAGKGLSFLTILVQTKGSSSPGDTKDVQAKWVTKWSNSAKVPPVPSTQSASIIINNSFFFQSFIKPALRSQATSISDVLINDDIGGLALQCKWPKQRRKPNDYDKGYGRPSGRWPVEWRWSELHVPAVEFDPNNGSPLRLTFNHSNGFDKPATLHIHWQYKYKSTWNGKQIKKTWHKPMGDPKGQWYYDDRSYGGSFNTTYTFDKTISLTALSDEDLSIEVGPQPSDWKTVAVPDEGDGFWGELKTVFGGTSRQEDIPSFVRDTTMGGVRLTLSFGTLRFFSVTNILLPGQKVIDVNIKNGLCIPRDCVILGNVVEPANLQA
;
A
#
# COMPACT_ATOMS: atom_id res chain seq x y z
N MET A 1 -21.46 2.25 6.49
CA MET A 1 -21.54 0.79 6.24
C MET A 1 -20.29 0.18 6.86
N SER A 2 -20.40 -0.78 7.78
CA SER A 2 -19.22 -1.52 8.25
C SER A 2 -18.94 -2.62 7.24
N THR A 3 -17.80 -2.57 6.55
CA THR A 3 -17.43 -3.55 5.53
C THR A 3 -16.27 -4.39 6.04
N ASP A 4 -16.43 -5.72 5.92
CA ASP A 4 -15.31 -6.64 6.04
C ASP A 4 -14.28 -6.40 4.91
N LEU A 5 -13.08 -6.97 5.08
CA LEU A 5 -11.98 -6.81 4.14
C LEU A 5 -12.35 -7.26 2.72
N ALA A 6 -13.07 -8.37 2.60
CA ALA A 6 -13.41 -8.93 1.29
C ALA A 6 -14.32 -8.00 0.49
N SER A 7 -15.34 -7.44 1.15
CA SER A 7 -16.26 -6.47 0.58
C SER A 7 -15.55 -5.17 0.21
N TYR A 8 -14.64 -4.70 1.06
CA TYR A 8 -13.81 -3.53 0.82
C TYR A 8 -12.97 -3.67 -0.46
N LEU A 9 -12.20 -4.76 -0.58
CA LEU A 9 -11.36 -5.02 -1.75
C LEU A 9 -12.20 -5.21 -3.02
N LYS A 10 -13.35 -5.89 -2.90
CA LYS A 10 -14.33 -6.01 -3.99
C LYS A 10 -14.87 -4.65 -4.42
N GLY A 11 -15.06 -3.69 -3.53
CA GLY A 11 -15.46 -2.32 -3.91
C GLY A 11 -14.42 -1.64 -4.80
N MET A 12 -13.14 -1.92 -4.59
CA MET A 12 -12.01 -1.22 -5.23
C MET A 12 -11.52 -1.86 -6.54
N HIS A 13 -12.01 -3.04 -6.93
CA HIS A 13 -11.48 -3.77 -8.10
C HIS A 13 -11.71 -3.07 -9.45
N SER A 14 -12.83 -2.36 -9.61
CA SER A 14 -13.30 -1.93 -10.93
C SER A 14 -12.71 -0.61 -11.41
N GLN A 15 -12.18 0.23 -10.51
CA GLN A 15 -11.66 1.55 -10.84
C GLN A 15 -10.65 2.06 -9.81
N SER A 16 -9.70 2.89 -10.25
CA SER A 16 -8.77 3.55 -9.34
C SER A 16 -9.52 4.56 -8.46
N VAL A 17 -9.16 4.59 -7.17
CA VAL A 17 -9.82 5.43 -6.16
C VAL A 17 -8.99 6.64 -5.74
N THR A 18 -7.73 6.76 -6.18
CA THR A 18 -6.81 7.82 -5.75
C THR A 18 -7.05 9.20 -6.40
N CYS A 19 -8.11 9.37 -7.20
CA CYS A 19 -8.36 10.61 -7.96
C CYS A 19 -7.14 11.05 -8.81
N ASN A 20 -6.43 10.10 -9.42
CA ASN A 20 -5.20 10.29 -10.20
C ASN A 20 -3.98 10.80 -9.41
N TRP A 21 -4.07 10.93 -8.09
CA TRP A 21 -2.90 11.17 -7.23
C TRP A 21 -2.09 9.89 -7.06
N ASP A 22 -0.80 10.01 -6.79
CA ASP A 22 0.10 8.85 -6.67
C ASP A 22 -0.25 7.99 -5.45
N VAL A 23 -0.58 8.66 -4.35
CA VAL A 23 -0.84 8.05 -3.04
C VAL A 23 -2.03 8.74 -2.38
N ALA A 24 -2.92 7.98 -1.74
CA ALA A 24 -3.92 8.47 -0.81
C ALA A 24 -3.67 7.85 0.57
N VAL A 25 -3.59 8.67 1.62
CA VAL A 25 -3.38 8.24 3.00
C VAL A 25 -4.60 8.63 3.81
N THR A 26 -5.33 7.66 4.34
CA THR A 26 -6.61 7.89 5.03
C THR A 26 -6.51 7.50 6.50
N TYR A 27 -7.04 8.36 7.36
CA TYR A 27 -7.17 8.17 8.80
C TYR A 27 -8.63 8.22 9.22
N ASP A 28 -9.01 7.39 10.19
CA ASP A 28 -10.34 7.42 10.79
C ASP A 28 -10.48 8.55 11.82
N GLU A 29 -11.66 9.16 11.83
CA GLU A 29 -12.02 10.23 12.75
C GLU A 29 -11.95 9.79 14.21
N ALA A 30 -12.33 8.55 14.50
CA ALA A 30 -12.32 8.01 15.86
C ALA A 30 -10.92 8.02 16.48
N LYS A 31 -9.87 7.65 15.73
CA LYS A 31 -8.49 7.74 16.25
C LYS A 31 -7.97 9.16 16.29
N ILE A 32 -8.33 10.02 15.33
CA ILE A 32 -7.99 11.44 15.43
C ILE A 32 -8.56 12.04 16.72
N ASN A 33 -9.83 11.76 17.03
CA ASN A 33 -10.48 12.25 18.24
C ASN A 33 -9.89 11.64 19.52
N ALA A 34 -9.50 10.36 19.53
CA ALA A 34 -8.80 9.77 20.66
C ALA A 34 -7.47 10.49 20.93
N LEU A 35 -6.70 10.78 19.89
CA LEU A 35 -5.41 11.49 19.99
C LEU A 35 -5.59 12.96 20.42
N LEU A 36 -6.68 13.61 19.99
CA LEU A 36 -7.04 14.96 20.47
C LEU A 36 -7.43 14.95 21.95
N ALA A 37 -8.16 13.92 22.41
CA ALA A 37 -8.50 13.76 23.82
C ALA A 37 -7.24 13.53 24.68
N ASP A 38 -6.30 12.71 24.21
CA ASP A 38 -5.01 12.50 24.87
C ASP A 38 -4.22 13.81 24.97
N ARG A 39 -4.17 14.61 23.89
CA ARG A 39 -3.52 15.93 23.90
C ARG A 39 -4.22 16.90 24.84
N TYR A 40 -5.56 16.91 24.87
CA TYR A 40 -6.35 17.76 25.75
C TYR A 40 -6.01 17.49 27.23
N ALA A 41 -5.78 16.23 27.60
CA ALA A 41 -5.43 15.83 28.97
C ALA A 41 -3.99 16.22 29.38
N GLN A 42 -3.12 16.64 28.46
CA GLN A 42 -1.74 17.01 28.78
C GLN A 42 -1.64 18.41 29.40
N PRO A 43 -0.87 18.59 30.49
CA PRO A 43 -0.60 19.91 31.05
C PRO A 43 0.03 20.86 30.01
N GLY A 44 -0.55 22.05 29.84
CA GLY A 44 -0.02 23.04 28.90
C GLY A 44 -0.27 22.72 27.42
N SER A 45 -1.29 21.90 27.12
CA SER A 45 -1.69 21.56 25.75
C SER A 45 -2.01 22.77 24.85
N GLY A 46 -2.32 23.92 25.47
CA GLY A 46 -2.74 25.15 24.80
C GLY A 46 -4.17 25.10 24.28
N MET A 47 -4.90 24.01 24.54
CA MET A 47 -6.29 23.85 24.12
C MET A 47 -7.22 24.57 25.10
N THR A 48 -8.27 25.20 24.58
CA THR A 48 -9.30 25.85 25.43
C THR A 48 -10.00 24.82 26.32
N THR A 49 -9.86 24.98 27.63
CA THR A 49 -10.52 24.15 28.66
C THR A 49 -11.65 24.89 29.37
N GLU A 50 -11.65 26.22 29.34
CA GLU A 50 -12.62 27.07 30.04
C GLU A 50 -13.05 28.24 29.15
N VAL A 51 -14.33 28.62 29.26
CA VAL A 51 -14.94 29.75 28.55
C VAL A 51 -15.67 30.63 29.55
N ASP A 52 -15.15 31.85 29.72
CA ASP A 52 -15.77 32.90 30.51
C ASP A 52 -16.39 33.98 29.60
N LEU A 53 -17.70 34.16 29.70
CA LEU A 53 -18.45 35.15 28.92
C LEU A 53 -19.21 36.10 29.85
N ARG A 54 -19.31 37.36 29.43
CA ARG A 54 -20.10 38.39 30.11
C ARG A 54 -20.82 39.23 29.09
N GLU A 55 -22.14 39.12 29.08
CA GLU A 55 -23.00 39.81 28.12
C GLU A 55 -23.90 40.83 28.80
N ARG A 56 -23.93 42.06 28.29
CA ARG A 56 -24.84 43.10 28.77
C ARG A 56 -26.25 42.80 28.23
N VAL A 57 -27.22 42.79 29.13
CA VAL A 57 -28.63 42.55 28.84
C VAL A 57 -29.44 43.74 29.34
N GLU A 58 -30.36 44.22 28.51
CA GLU A 58 -31.37 45.19 28.90
C GLU A 58 -32.75 44.54 28.72
N ASP A 59 -33.53 44.50 29.80
CA ASP A 59 -34.92 44.06 29.75
C ASP A 59 -35.81 44.92 30.67
N ARG A 60 -37.05 44.46 30.94
CA ARG A 60 -38.02 45.20 31.77
C ARG A 60 -37.57 45.41 33.22
N LEU A 61 -36.56 44.66 33.70
CA LEU A 61 -35.99 44.76 35.03
C LEU A 61 -34.77 45.70 35.09
N GLY A 62 -34.40 46.31 33.96
CA GLY A 62 -33.25 47.20 33.83
C GLY A 62 -32.07 46.52 33.15
N GLU A 63 -30.91 47.17 33.24
CA GLU A 63 -29.68 46.67 32.65
C GLU A 63 -28.85 45.84 33.64
N TYR A 64 -28.37 44.69 33.22
CA TYR A 64 -27.51 43.80 33.99
C TYR A 64 -26.54 43.03 33.09
N TYR A 65 -25.60 42.33 33.69
CA TYR A 65 -24.75 41.37 33.00
C TYR A 65 -25.25 39.96 33.21
N GLN A 66 -25.38 39.20 32.13
CA GLN A 66 -25.49 37.75 32.15
C GLN A 66 -24.09 37.15 32.00
N ASN A 67 -23.65 36.39 32.99
CA ASN A 67 -22.33 35.76 33.01
C ASN A 67 -22.47 34.25 32.79
N TYR A 68 -21.46 33.69 32.14
CA TYR A 68 -21.30 32.27 31.87
C TYR A 68 -19.86 31.88 32.18
N GLN A 69 -19.68 30.80 32.93
CA GLN A 69 -18.39 30.15 33.17
C GLN A 69 -18.58 28.68 32.80
N LEU A 70 -17.91 28.23 31.74
CA LEU A 70 -18.13 26.91 31.15
C LEU A 70 -16.80 26.15 31.10
N ASP A 71 -16.75 25.00 31.74
CA ASP A 71 -15.65 24.05 31.60
C ASP A 71 -15.96 23.13 30.42
N LEU A 72 -15.05 23.09 29.46
CA LEU A 72 -15.20 22.33 28.23
C LEU A 72 -14.53 20.97 28.36
N GLY A 73 -15.16 19.93 27.84
CA GLY A 73 -14.56 18.62 27.61
C GLY A 73 -13.66 18.60 26.37
N PRO A 74 -13.00 17.46 26.10
CA PRO A 74 -12.14 17.33 24.93
C PRO A 74 -12.94 17.59 23.63
N PRO A 75 -12.37 18.35 22.69
CA PRO A 75 -13.05 18.61 21.43
C PRO A 75 -13.10 17.35 20.56
N LEU A 76 -14.24 17.17 19.90
CA LEU A 76 -14.46 16.15 18.88
C LEU A 76 -14.54 16.80 17.51
N ILE A 77 -13.75 16.30 16.58
CA ILE A 77 -13.84 16.65 15.17
C ILE A 77 -14.83 15.71 14.50
N GLN A 78 -15.68 16.29 13.66
CA GLN A 78 -16.65 15.59 12.84
C GLN A 78 -16.47 16.03 11.39
N PHE A 79 -15.81 15.22 10.57
CA PHE A 79 -15.66 15.53 9.17
C PHE A 79 -16.99 15.44 8.43
N GLN A 80 -17.13 16.34 7.46
CA GLN A 80 -18.35 16.49 6.68
C GLN A 80 -18.09 16.03 5.24
N SER A 81 -19.08 15.35 4.66
CA SER A 81 -19.09 14.97 3.24
C SER A 81 -19.65 16.11 2.39
N THR A 82 -19.09 17.32 2.49
CA THR A 82 -19.50 18.38 1.56
C THR A 82 -18.98 18.02 0.16
N SER A 83 -19.71 18.41 -0.88
CA SER A 83 -19.27 18.23 -2.26
C SER A 83 -18.28 19.30 -2.71
N THR A 84 -18.13 20.39 -1.96
CA THR A 84 -17.44 21.60 -2.41
C THR A 84 -16.04 21.75 -1.83
N PHE A 85 -15.85 21.46 -0.54
CA PHE A 85 -14.57 21.65 0.13
C PHE A 85 -14.41 20.70 1.35
N PRO A 86 -13.18 20.34 1.73
CA PRO A 86 -12.95 19.60 2.96
C PRO A 86 -13.38 20.43 4.17
N ALA A 87 -14.34 19.94 4.93
CA ALA A 87 -14.92 20.66 6.06
C ALA A 87 -15.10 19.74 7.26
N CYS A 88 -15.12 20.35 8.44
CA CYS A 88 -15.43 19.67 9.68
C CYS A 88 -16.35 20.51 10.57
N SER A 89 -16.96 19.88 11.55
CA SER A 89 -17.49 20.55 12.73
C SER A 89 -16.66 20.20 13.95
N LEU A 90 -16.55 21.15 14.86
CA LEU A 90 -15.95 20.95 16.17
C LEU A 90 -17.09 20.86 17.19
N LYS A 91 -17.12 19.77 17.96
CA LYS A 91 -18.13 19.55 18.98
C LYS A 91 -17.45 19.31 20.31
N THR A 92 -17.72 20.16 21.30
CA THR A 92 -17.19 20.03 22.65
C THR A 92 -18.34 19.94 23.66
N GLN A 93 -18.18 19.06 24.64
CA GLN A 93 -19.15 18.92 25.72
C GLN A 93 -18.90 20.01 26.76
N ILE A 94 -19.95 20.56 27.37
CA ILE A 94 -19.78 21.36 28.59
C ILE A 94 -19.75 20.36 29.75
N ALA A 95 -18.55 20.09 30.28
CA ALA A 95 -18.32 19.13 31.34
C ALA A 95 -18.89 19.63 32.68
N SER A 96 -18.72 20.92 32.95
CA SER A 96 -19.32 21.63 34.08
C SER A 96 -19.46 23.11 33.75
N GLY A 97 -20.19 23.86 34.56
CA GLY A 97 -20.26 25.29 34.41
C GLY A 97 -21.31 25.94 35.28
N SER A 98 -21.29 27.27 35.33
CA SER A 98 -22.27 28.05 36.06
C SER A 98 -22.68 29.31 35.31
N ILE A 99 -23.93 29.70 35.53
CA ILE A 99 -24.52 30.92 34.99
C ILE A 99 -25.04 31.78 36.13
N TRP A 100 -24.88 33.10 36.03
CA TRP A 100 -25.40 34.04 37.04
C TRP A 100 -25.59 35.43 36.44
N THR A 101 -26.37 36.27 37.12
CA THR A 101 -26.49 37.69 36.78
C THR A 101 -25.67 38.55 37.73
N SER A 102 -25.12 39.65 37.22
CA SER A 102 -24.43 40.66 38.03
C SER A 102 -24.93 42.05 37.67
N GLU A 103 -24.90 42.98 38.62
CA GLU A 103 -25.27 44.36 38.36
C GLU A 103 -24.21 45.06 37.51
N ILE A 104 -24.59 46.09 36.75
CA ILE A 104 -23.63 46.87 35.95
C ILE A 104 -22.56 47.53 36.83
N ASN A 105 -22.99 48.07 37.97
CA ASN A 105 -22.10 48.78 38.90
C ASN A 105 -21.37 47.85 39.88
N ASP A 106 -21.75 46.56 39.92
CA ASP A 106 -21.11 45.54 40.73
C ASP A 106 -21.00 44.19 39.97
N PRO A 107 -20.03 44.08 39.06
CA PRO A 107 -19.87 42.89 38.22
C PRO A 107 -19.35 41.66 38.97
N LYS A 108 -19.00 41.78 40.26
CA LYS A 108 -18.50 40.66 41.07
C LYS A 108 -19.64 39.89 41.75
N THR A 109 -20.79 40.52 41.94
CA THR A 109 -21.92 39.89 42.61
C THR A 109 -22.53 38.79 41.73
N LYS A 110 -22.70 37.58 42.28
CA LYS A 110 -23.30 36.42 41.60
C LYS A 110 -24.77 36.22 42.01
N LYS A 111 -25.70 37.01 41.47
CA LYS A 111 -27.15 36.83 41.70
C LYS A 111 -27.70 35.68 40.86
N ASN A 112 -28.69 34.96 41.39
CA ASN A 112 -29.37 33.86 40.70
C ASN A 112 -28.40 32.83 40.10
N LYS A 113 -27.29 32.54 40.81
CA LYS A 113 -26.31 31.56 40.35
C LYS A 113 -26.99 30.19 40.21
N LYS A 114 -26.82 29.57 39.04
CA LYS A 114 -27.25 28.20 38.77
C LYS A 114 -26.06 27.42 38.22
N GLU A 115 -25.81 26.26 38.80
CA GLU A 115 -24.89 25.27 38.24
C GLU A 115 -25.58 24.57 37.06
N LEU A 116 -24.83 24.34 35.99
CA LEU A 116 -25.28 23.58 34.85
C LEU A 116 -25.16 22.08 35.15
N ASP A 117 -26.12 21.31 34.67
CA ASP A 117 -26.06 19.86 34.78
C ASP A 117 -24.87 19.35 33.93
N PRO A 118 -23.95 18.57 34.52
CA PRO A 118 -22.84 17.99 33.77
C PRO A 118 -23.34 17.18 32.58
N ASP A 119 -22.50 17.10 31.54
CA ASP A 119 -22.71 16.26 30.37
C ASP A 119 -23.98 16.53 29.54
N THR A 120 -24.71 17.60 29.85
CA THR A 120 -26.03 17.89 29.25
C THR A 120 -25.91 18.73 27.99
N TYR A 121 -24.93 19.63 27.92
CA TYR A 121 -24.82 20.59 26.84
C TYR A 121 -23.63 20.32 25.94
N TRP A 122 -23.77 20.67 24.68
CA TRP A 122 -22.72 20.59 23.67
C TRP A 122 -22.61 21.91 22.94
N ILE A 123 -21.39 22.41 22.75
CA ILE A 123 -21.12 23.53 21.85
C ILE A 123 -20.65 22.93 20.53
N THR A 124 -21.36 23.24 19.46
CA THR A 124 -21.01 22.81 18.10
C THR A 124 -20.64 24.01 17.26
N ILE A 125 -19.45 24.00 16.68
CA ILE A 125 -19.00 24.94 15.66
C ILE A 125 -19.04 24.20 14.31
N SER A 126 -19.90 24.65 13.40
CA SER A 126 -20.18 23.95 12.14
C SER A 126 -19.50 24.59 10.94
N ASN A 127 -19.30 23.77 9.90
CA ASN A 127 -18.81 24.19 8.58
C ASN A 127 -17.43 24.89 8.64
N ILE A 128 -16.54 24.37 9.48
CA ILE A 128 -15.18 24.86 9.60
C ILE A 128 -14.36 24.36 8.42
N HIS A 129 -13.76 25.31 7.69
CA HIS A 129 -12.83 24.98 6.62
C HIS A 129 -11.51 24.45 7.20
N LEU A 130 -10.88 23.54 6.47
CA LEU A 130 -9.56 23.05 6.80
C LEU A 130 -8.53 23.79 5.95
N SER A 131 -7.47 24.25 6.60
CA SER A 131 -6.40 25.05 5.99
C SER A 131 -5.04 24.42 6.24
N VAL A 132 -4.02 24.96 5.58
CA VAL A 132 -2.64 24.49 5.69
C VAL A 132 -1.73 25.61 6.14
N LEU A 133 -0.97 25.33 7.20
CA LEU A 133 0.10 26.19 7.68
C LEU A 133 1.46 25.56 7.35
N ASP A 134 2.50 26.39 7.26
CA ASP A 134 3.89 25.91 7.23
C ASP A 134 4.47 25.73 8.64
N GLY A 135 5.72 25.27 8.73
CA GLY A 135 6.42 25.08 10.01
C GLY A 135 6.67 26.37 10.83
N ARG A 136 6.33 27.55 10.30
CA ARG A 136 6.36 28.84 11.01
C ARG A 136 4.95 29.32 11.39
N ALA A 137 3.94 28.49 11.16
CA ALA A 137 2.52 28.80 11.30
C ALA A 137 2.00 29.86 10.31
N ASP A 138 2.70 30.09 9.20
CA ASP A 138 2.23 30.96 8.13
C ASP A 138 1.23 30.20 7.24
N HIS A 139 0.15 30.86 6.82
CA HIS A 139 -0.86 30.27 5.95
C HIS A 139 -0.29 29.99 4.54
N VAL A 140 -0.52 28.77 4.04
CA VAL A 140 -0.01 28.29 2.74
C VAL A 140 -1.13 28.06 1.73
N GLY A 141 -2.33 27.69 2.18
CA GLY A 141 -3.51 27.50 1.34
C GLY A 141 -4.57 26.64 2.01
N ASP A 142 -5.67 26.41 1.29
CA ASP A 142 -6.88 25.78 1.81
C ASP A 142 -7.14 24.39 1.23
N GLY A 143 -8.21 23.73 1.69
CA GLY A 143 -8.65 22.44 1.15
C GLY A 143 -9.02 22.44 -0.34
N ASN A 144 -9.20 23.62 -0.95
CA ASN A 144 -9.43 23.78 -2.38
C ASN A 144 -8.14 23.91 -3.20
N ASP A 145 -7.00 24.14 -2.55
CA ASP A 145 -5.72 24.42 -3.19
C ASP A 145 -4.90 23.16 -3.36
N THR A 146 -4.04 23.14 -4.38
CA THR A 146 -2.97 22.14 -4.45
C THR A 146 -1.75 22.72 -3.74
N ILE A 147 -1.44 22.16 -2.58
CA ILE A 147 -0.32 22.64 -1.77
C ILE A 147 0.96 22.05 -2.33
N THR A 148 1.92 22.91 -2.69
CA THR A 148 3.20 22.49 -3.26
C THR A 148 4.32 22.69 -2.26
N PHE A 149 5.29 21.76 -2.30
CA PHE A 149 6.52 21.88 -1.54
C PHE A 149 7.58 22.66 -2.33
N PRO A 150 8.41 23.48 -1.67
CA PRO A 150 9.56 24.10 -2.31
C PRO A 150 10.49 23.02 -2.89
N PRO A 151 11.00 23.17 -4.13
CA PRO A 151 11.71 22.10 -4.84
C PRO A 151 13.05 21.72 -4.21
N ASN A 152 13.69 22.65 -3.49
CA ASN A 152 15.04 22.52 -2.94
C ASN A 152 15.13 22.65 -1.42
N ASP A 153 14.03 23.03 -0.75
CA ASP A 153 14.04 23.27 0.69
C ASP A 153 13.25 22.18 1.41
N LYS A 154 13.80 21.74 2.54
CA LYS A 154 13.09 20.90 3.50
C LYS A 154 12.04 21.76 4.20
N SER A 155 10.81 21.30 4.22
CA SER A 155 9.72 22.03 4.84
C SER A 155 8.64 21.09 5.34
N ASP A 156 8.02 21.52 6.43
CA ASP A 156 6.85 20.92 7.03
C ASP A 156 5.58 21.70 6.62
N ARG A 157 4.47 20.98 6.55
CA ARG A 157 3.13 21.48 6.28
C ARG A 157 2.16 20.84 7.25
N HIS A 158 1.20 21.61 7.72
CA HIS A 158 0.32 21.26 8.82
C HIS A 158 -1.13 21.51 8.41
N ILE A 159 -1.95 20.46 8.33
CA ILE A 159 -3.39 20.60 8.07
C ILE A 159 -4.06 20.94 9.41
N VAL A 160 -4.74 22.07 9.48
CA VAL A 160 -5.33 22.60 10.71
C VAL A 160 -6.83 22.87 10.56
N VAL A 161 -7.52 22.88 11.69
CA VAL A 161 -8.87 23.45 11.81
C VAL A 161 -8.72 24.98 11.80
N ASP A 162 -9.25 25.63 10.77
CA ASP A 162 -9.13 27.08 10.59
C ASP A 162 -10.46 27.77 10.87
N ILE A 163 -10.53 28.43 12.03
CA ILE A 163 -11.74 29.16 12.43
C ILE A 163 -11.72 30.54 11.76
N PRO A 164 -12.68 30.85 10.88
CA PRO A 164 -12.65 32.08 10.11
C PRO A 164 -12.71 33.32 11.00
N ILE A 165 -11.70 34.18 10.87
CA ILE A 165 -11.55 35.42 11.65
C ILE A 165 -12.32 36.58 10.97
N THR A 166 -12.46 36.55 9.64
CA THR A 166 -13.06 37.62 8.84
C THR A 166 -14.05 37.09 7.80
N GLY A 167 -15.07 37.90 7.46
CA GLY A 167 -15.91 37.71 6.27
C GLY A 167 -16.94 36.56 6.29
N GLU A 168 -16.69 35.45 7.00
CA GLU A 168 -17.62 34.32 7.09
C GLU A 168 -18.41 34.32 8.40
N HIS A 169 -19.68 33.92 8.31
CA HIS A 169 -20.52 33.69 9.47
C HIS A 169 -20.10 32.38 10.13
N LEU A 170 -19.37 32.46 11.25
CA LEU A 170 -19.14 31.30 12.11
C LEU A 170 -20.49 30.76 12.58
N ASP A 171 -20.75 29.49 12.28
CA ASP A 171 -21.97 28.82 12.73
C ASP A 171 -21.70 28.12 14.06
N VAL A 172 -22.43 28.54 15.09
CA VAL A 172 -22.26 28.06 16.46
C VAL A 172 -23.63 27.74 17.02
N SER A 173 -23.79 26.56 17.59
CA SER A 173 -24.98 26.15 18.33
C SER A 173 -24.62 25.64 19.72
N VAL A 174 -25.61 25.68 20.61
CA VAL A 174 -25.59 25.01 21.90
C VAL A 174 -26.69 23.97 21.88
N ASP A 175 -26.31 22.70 21.82
CA ASP A 175 -27.21 21.56 21.73
C ASP A 175 -27.42 20.95 23.12
N TYR A 176 -28.60 20.37 23.35
CA TYR A 176 -29.02 19.69 24.58
C TYR A 176 -30.08 18.63 24.23
N PRO A 177 -30.37 17.64 25.10
CA PRO A 177 -31.37 16.61 24.83
C PRO A 177 -32.75 17.19 24.50
N ASP A 178 -33.47 16.58 23.55
CA ASP A 178 -34.77 17.08 23.06
C ASP A 178 -35.85 17.15 24.16
N ASP A 179 -35.75 16.31 25.19
CA ASP A 179 -36.66 16.24 26.33
C ASP A 179 -36.22 17.11 27.52
N TYR A 180 -35.11 17.83 27.38
CA TYR A 180 -34.56 18.67 28.43
C TYR A 180 -34.97 20.15 28.24
N GLU A 181 -35.39 20.78 29.34
CA GLU A 181 -35.75 22.21 29.38
C GLU A 181 -34.60 23.02 30.01
N PRO A 182 -33.65 23.55 29.21
CA PRO A 182 -32.51 24.24 29.77
C PRO A 182 -32.87 25.60 30.38
N PRO A 183 -32.05 26.11 31.32
CA PRO A 183 -32.22 27.45 31.88
C PRO A 183 -32.33 28.49 30.78
N TYR A 184 -33.22 29.47 30.98
CA TYR A 184 -33.48 30.52 29.99
C TYR A 184 -32.21 31.13 29.37
N PRO A 185 -31.15 31.49 30.14
CA PRO A 185 -29.90 32.02 29.57
C PRO A 185 -29.21 31.10 28.55
N MET A 186 -29.30 29.78 28.71
CA MET A 186 -28.71 28.81 27.78
C MET A 186 -29.46 28.71 26.45
N LYS A 187 -30.72 29.18 26.39
CA LYS A 187 -31.54 29.22 25.17
C LYS A 187 -31.41 30.51 24.37
N ARG A 188 -30.77 31.54 24.94
CA ARG A 188 -30.76 32.87 24.35
C ARG A 188 -29.77 32.96 23.20
N GLU A 189 -30.17 33.62 22.13
CA GLU A 189 -29.29 33.97 20.99
C GLU A 189 -28.09 34.82 21.40
N ILE A 190 -28.18 35.55 22.53
CA ILE A 190 -27.06 36.32 23.08
C ILE A 190 -25.88 35.42 23.47
N LEU A 191 -26.13 34.21 24.00
CA LEU A 191 -25.07 33.25 24.32
C LEU A 191 -24.36 32.77 23.05
N VAL A 192 -25.14 32.42 22.02
CA VAL A 192 -24.59 32.00 20.72
C VAL A 192 -23.76 33.12 20.10
N THR A 193 -24.22 34.37 20.19
CA THR A 193 -23.48 35.55 19.71
C THR A 193 -22.18 35.76 20.50
N ALA A 194 -22.23 35.62 21.82
CA ALA A 194 -21.06 35.73 22.70
C ALA A 194 -20.02 34.65 22.40
N LEU A 195 -20.45 33.40 22.23
CA LEU A 195 -19.58 32.29 21.84
C LEU A 195 -18.93 32.53 20.48
N LYS A 196 -19.68 33.03 19.49
CA LYS A 196 -19.13 33.41 18.18
C LYS A 196 -18.03 34.47 18.32
N LEU A 197 -18.23 35.48 19.16
CA LEU A 197 -17.23 36.52 19.40
C LEU A 197 -16.02 35.98 20.17
N PHE A 198 -16.24 35.12 21.16
CA PHE A 198 -15.18 34.45 21.91
C PHE A 198 -14.28 33.61 20.99
N PHE A 199 -14.88 32.74 20.18
CA PHE A 199 -14.12 31.88 19.27
C PHE A 199 -13.37 32.65 18.18
N LYS A 200 -13.88 33.82 17.75
CA LYS A 200 -13.14 34.73 16.86
C LYS A 200 -11.94 35.41 17.52
N ARG A 201 -11.97 35.61 18.84
CA ARG A 201 -10.88 36.23 19.59
C ARG A 201 -9.80 35.21 19.98
N GLU A 202 -10.21 34.02 20.40
CA GLU A 202 -9.34 32.96 20.92
C GLU A 202 -8.99 31.91 19.85
N THR A 203 -8.95 32.27 18.56
CA THR A 203 -8.77 31.31 17.45
C THR A 203 -7.54 30.42 17.60
N ASN A 204 -6.43 30.95 18.10
CA ASN A 204 -5.21 30.18 18.33
C ASN A 204 -5.38 29.02 19.33
N ALA A 205 -6.30 29.14 20.30
CA ALA A 205 -6.54 28.12 21.32
C ALA A 205 -7.40 26.95 20.81
N ILE A 206 -7.94 27.07 19.60
CA ILE A 206 -8.89 26.12 18.97
C ILE A 206 -8.39 25.68 17.57
N ALA A 207 -7.28 26.24 17.10
CA ALA A 207 -6.62 25.80 15.89
C ALA A 207 -5.90 24.46 16.14
N TYR A 208 -6.62 23.35 15.90
CA TYR A 208 -6.06 22.01 16.07
C TYR A 208 -5.35 21.57 14.80
N THR A 209 -4.11 21.09 14.95
CA THR A 209 -3.42 20.43 13.86
C THR A 209 -3.81 18.97 13.78
N LEU A 210 -4.30 18.56 12.60
CA LEU A 210 -4.91 17.24 12.36
C LEU A 210 -3.94 16.27 11.72
N ALA A 211 -3.12 16.79 10.82
CA ALA A 211 -2.13 16.02 10.11
C ALA A 211 -0.95 16.91 9.75
N SER A 212 0.17 16.28 9.45
CA SER A 212 1.37 16.97 9.02
C SER A 212 2.07 16.17 7.96
N ILE A 213 2.75 16.88 7.07
CA ILE A 213 3.39 16.31 5.89
C ILE A 213 4.64 17.11 5.57
N ASN A 214 5.73 16.43 5.24
CA ASN A 214 6.99 17.06 4.90
C ASN A 214 7.62 16.42 3.66
N ASN A 215 8.53 17.15 3.04
CA ASN A 215 9.30 16.71 1.88
C ASN A 215 10.73 16.28 2.25
N HIS A 216 10.94 15.80 3.49
CA HIS A 216 12.27 15.43 3.95
C HIS A 216 12.72 14.12 3.30
N LYS A 217 13.86 14.17 2.61
CA LYS A 217 14.46 12.99 2.01
C LYS A 217 14.95 12.00 3.10
N PRO A 218 14.55 10.73 3.07
CA PRO A 218 15.06 9.70 3.98
C PRO A 218 16.56 9.41 3.71
N SER A 219 17.21 8.77 4.68
CA SER A 219 18.59 8.29 4.52
C SER A 219 18.73 7.28 3.36
N SER A 220 19.91 7.26 2.74
CA SER A 220 20.19 6.51 1.49
C SER A 220 19.81 5.03 1.55
N GLY A 221 19.26 4.49 0.44
CA GLY A 221 18.92 3.07 0.28
C GLY A 221 17.41 2.77 0.22
N THR A 222 16.56 3.79 0.28
CA THR A 222 15.10 3.67 0.33
C THR A 222 14.49 4.23 -0.97
N LEU A 223 13.37 3.67 -1.45
CA LEU A 223 12.57 4.30 -2.51
C LEU A 223 12.01 5.65 -2.00
N ASP A 224 12.19 6.71 -2.79
CA ASP A 224 12.00 8.09 -2.36
C ASP A 224 10.56 8.58 -2.63
N LEU A 225 9.61 8.29 -1.73
CA LEU A 225 8.22 8.81 -1.81
C LEU A 225 8.09 10.24 -1.28
N VAL A 226 9.08 11.08 -1.55
CA VAL A 226 9.08 12.48 -1.09
C VAL A 226 7.90 13.23 -1.73
N PRO A 227 7.00 13.82 -0.92
CA PRO A 227 5.94 14.67 -1.43
C PRO A 227 6.48 15.86 -2.23
N GLN A 228 5.92 16.07 -3.43
CA GLN A 228 6.11 17.26 -4.25
C GLN A 228 4.91 18.21 -4.10
N ALA A 229 3.71 17.65 -4.04
CA ALA A 229 2.47 18.38 -3.81
C ALA A 229 1.46 17.49 -3.09
N PHE A 230 0.47 18.08 -2.45
CA PHE A 230 -0.63 17.34 -1.85
C PHE A 230 -1.93 18.13 -1.85
N ARG A 231 -3.01 17.38 -1.61
CA ARG A 231 -4.35 17.85 -1.24
C ARG A 231 -4.86 17.04 -0.08
N PHE A 232 -5.96 17.47 0.51
CA PHE A 232 -6.69 16.67 1.47
C PHE A 232 -8.18 16.75 1.19
N VAL A 233 -8.89 15.71 1.61
CA VAL A 233 -10.33 15.55 1.42
C VAL A 233 -10.93 14.90 2.65
N THR A 234 -12.19 15.20 2.91
CA THR A 234 -12.96 14.61 4.00
C THR A 234 -14.02 13.67 3.46
N TYR A 235 -14.35 12.63 4.22
CA TYR A 235 -15.44 11.72 3.84
C TYR A 235 -16.15 11.17 5.07
N ASN A 236 -17.44 11.44 5.17
CA ASN A 236 -18.37 10.85 6.11
C ASN A 236 -19.21 9.78 5.40
N ALA A 237 -19.01 8.53 5.79
CA ALA A 237 -19.72 7.35 5.28
C ALA A 237 -21.02 7.03 6.06
N GLY A 238 -21.39 7.90 7.01
CA GLY A 238 -22.49 7.72 7.95
C GLY A 238 -22.20 6.68 9.05
N LYS A 239 -23.12 6.58 10.03
CA LYS A 239 -23.03 5.63 11.16
C LYS A 239 -21.73 5.75 11.97
N GLY A 240 -21.24 6.97 12.18
CA GLY A 240 -20.01 7.23 12.94
C GLY A 240 -18.71 6.88 12.21
N LEU A 241 -18.75 6.62 10.90
CA LEU A 241 -17.56 6.39 10.08
C LEU A 241 -17.25 7.64 9.26
N SER A 242 -16.12 8.23 9.55
CA SER A 242 -15.69 9.50 8.96
C SER A 242 -14.17 9.54 8.89
N PHE A 243 -13.64 10.24 7.88
CA PHE A 243 -12.25 10.07 7.46
C PHE A 243 -11.63 11.37 6.95
N LEU A 244 -10.36 11.58 7.29
CA LEU A 244 -9.47 12.54 6.66
C LEU A 244 -8.53 11.79 5.71
N THR A 245 -8.45 12.22 4.45
CA THR A 245 -7.52 11.65 3.48
C THR A 245 -6.58 12.71 2.93
N ILE A 246 -5.29 12.39 2.87
CA ILE A 246 -4.25 13.20 2.23
C ILE A 246 -3.89 12.54 0.91
N LEU A 247 -4.07 13.27 -0.18
CA LEU A 247 -3.74 12.87 -1.54
C LEU A 247 -2.39 13.47 -1.91
N VAL A 248 -1.41 12.64 -2.25
CA VAL A 248 0.00 13.04 -2.39
C VAL A 248 0.49 12.77 -3.81
N GLN A 249 1.12 13.78 -4.39
CA GLN A 249 1.98 13.65 -5.56
C GLN A 249 3.42 13.57 -5.08
N THR A 250 4.14 12.56 -5.55
CA THR A 250 5.52 12.29 -5.19
C THR A 250 6.49 12.90 -6.21
N LYS A 251 7.70 13.20 -5.75
CA LYS A 251 8.76 13.76 -6.59
C LYS A 251 9.11 12.80 -7.72
N GLY A 252 9.08 13.29 -8.95
CA GLY A 252 9.36 12.49 -10.15
C GLY A 252 8.13 11.83 -10.78
N SER A 253 6.95 11.95 -10.16
CA SER A 253 5.69 11.59 -10.83
C SER A 253 5.29 12.67 -11.83
N SER A 254 4.85 12.24 -13.01
CA SER A 254 4.25 13.12 -14.02
C SER A 254 2.76 13.36 -13.80
N SER A 255 2.13 12.72 -12.81
CA SER A 255 0.70 12.90 -12.53
C SER A 255 0.50 14.00 -11.48
N PRO A 256 -0.05 15.18 -11.83
CA PRO A 256 -0.32 16.23 -10.85
C PRO A 256 -1.52 15.93 -9.94
N GLY A 257 -2.12 14.75 -10.08
CA GLY A 257 -3.43 14.44 -9.51
C GLY A 257 -4.55 15.23 -10.18
N ASP A 258 -5.79 14.89 -9.84
CA ASP A 258 -6.90 15.78 -10.16
C ASP A 258 -6.77 17.06 -9.34
N THR A 259 -6.95 18.22 -9.98
CA THR A 259 -6.83 19.54 -9.35
C THR A 259 -8.16 20.31 -9.29
N LYS A 260 -9.21 19.79 -9.92
CA LYS A 260 -10.57 20.38 -9.90
C LYS A 260 -11.56 19.42 -9.26
N ASP A 261 -12.40 19.97 -8.39
CA ASP A 261 -13.51 19.30 -7.70
C ASP A 261 -13.11 17.98 -7.01
N VAL A 262 -11.91 17.94 -6.43
CA VAL A 262 -11.31 16.72 -5.88
C VAL A 262 -12.14 16.16 -4.73
N GLN A 263 -12.66 17.04 -3.87
CA GLN A 263 -13.59 16.70 -2.80
C GLN A 263 -14.84 15.99 -3.34
N ALA A 264 -15.56 16.59 -4.31
CA ALA A 264 -16.73 15.99 -4.94
C ALA A 264 -16.43 14.63 -5.57
N LYS A 265 -15.31 14.53 -6.30
CA LYS A 265 -14.87 13.30 -6.96
C LYS A 265 -14.52 12.21 -5.96
N TRP A 266 -13.87 12.55 -4.85
CA TRP A 266 -13.55 11.62 -3.77
C TRP A 266 -14.82 11.04 -3.17
N VAL A 267 -15.75 11.91 -2.74
CA VAL A 267 -17.07 11.50 -2.20
C VAL A 267 -17.81 10.62 -3.20
N THR A 268 -17.85 11.00 -4.48
CA THR A 268 -18.53 10.23 -5.54
C THR A 268 -17.88 8.86 -5.75
N LYS A 269 -16.54 8.78 -5.77
CA LYS A 269 -15.83 7.52 -5.96
C LYS A 269 -16.14 6.53 -4.84
N TRP A 270 -16.13 6.96 -3.58
CA TRP A 270 -16.39 6.06 -2.45
C TRP A 270 -17.86 5.73 -2.27
N SER A 271 -18.77 6.69 -2.46
CA SER A 271 -20.21 6.48 -2.29
C SER A 271 -20.86 5.73 -3.46
N ASN A 272 -20.50 6.05 -4.70
CA ASN A 272 -21.23 5.56 -5.88
C ASN A 272 -20.51 4.44 -6.61
N SER A 273 -19.19 4.56 -6.77
CA SER A 273 -18.44 3.59 -7.55
C SER A 273 -17.92 2.43 -6.71
N ALA A 274 -17.16 2.72 -5.64
CA ALA A 274 -16.60 1.70 -4.77
C ALA A 274 -17.64 1.15 -3.79
N LYS A 275 -18.57 2.00 -3.34
CA LYS A 275 -19.66 1.67 -2.40
C LYS A 275 -19.16 1.06 -1.09
N VAL A 276 -17.98 1.47 -0.64
CA VAL A 276 -17.33 1.04 0.59
C VAL A 276 -16.62 2.25 1.23
N PRO A 277 -16.40 2.29 2.55
CA PRO A 277 -15.55 3.30 3.17
C PRO A 277 -14.08 3.15 2.73
N PRO A 278 -13.28 4.24 2.75
CA PRO A 278 -11.86 4.23 2.36
C PRO A 278 -10.95 3.43 3.31
N VAL A 279 -11.43 3.15 4.51
CA VAL A 279 -10.78 2.26 5.50
C VAL A 279 -11.80 1.17 5.87
N PRO A 280 -11.42 -0.12 5.84
CA PRO A 280 -12.29 -1.20 6.27
C PRO A 280 -12.51 -1.16 7.79
N SER A 281 -13.64 -1.67 8.26
CA SER A 281 -14.07 -1.59 9.67
C SER A 281 -13.14 -2.24 10.71
N THR A 282 -12.21 -3.08 10.27
CA THR A 282 -11.25 -3.78 11.14
C THR A 282 -9.94 -3.01 11.31
N GLN A 283 -9.80 -1.86 10.64
CA GLN A 283 -8.58 -1.06 10.57
C GLN A 283 -8.95 0.40 10.83
N SER A 284 -7.94 1.21 11.18
CA SER A 284 -8.14 2.63 11.46
C SER A 284 -7.39 3.53 10.47
N ALA A 285 -6.55 2.96 9.61
CA ALA A 285 -5.89 3.69 8.53
C ALA A 285 -5.69 2.85 7.26
N SER A 286 -5.55 3.54 6.13
CA SER A 286 -5.18 2.93 4.85
C SER A 286 -4.23 3.81 4.05
N ILE A 287 -3.40 3.17 3.24
CA ILE A 287 -2.56 3.80 2.23
C ILE A 287 -2.94 3.17 0.89
N ILE A 288 -3.29 3.99 -0.09
CA ILE A 288 -3.69 3.52 -1.40
C ILE A 288 -2.75 4.15 -2.43
N ILE A 289 -1.98 3.31 -3.10
CA ILE A 289 -1.01 3.68 -4.12
C ILE A 289 -1.66 3.43 -5.48
N ASN A 290 -1.70 4.48 -6.30
CA ASN A 290 -2.23 4.38 -7.66
C ASN A 290 -1.49 3.27 -8.43
N ASN A 291 -2.24 2.41 -9.11
CA ASN A 291 -1.68 1.27 -9.85
C ASN A 291 -0.54 1.68 -10.81
N SER A 292 -0.76 2.74 -11.61
CA SER A 292 0.23 3.18 -12.58
C SER A 292 1.49 3.72 -11.91
N PHE A 293 1.33 4.48 -10.82
CA PHE A 293 2.47 4.94 -10.02
C PHE A 293 3.20 3.77 -9.36
N PHE A 294 2.47 2.84 -8.74
CA PHE A 294 3.03 1.63 -8.13
C PHE A 294 3.88 0.85 -9.14
N PHE A 295 3.36 0.67 -10.35
CA PHE A 295 4.09 -0.01 -11.41
C PHE A 295 5.36 0.72 -11.84
N GLN A 296 5.27 2.03 -12.11
CA GLN A 296 6.39 2.81 -12.64
C GLN A 296 7.50 3.05 -11.60
N SER A 297 7.12 3.21 -10.34
CA SER A 297 8.03 3.60 -9.27
C SER A 297 8.59 2.40 -8.49
N PHE A 298 7.87 1.28 -8.40
CA PHE A 298 8.29 0.12 -7.61
C PHE A 298 8.70 -1.06 -8.50
N ILE A 299 7.80 -1.46 -9.40
CA ILE A 299 7.98 -2.72 -10.13
C ILE A 299 8.99 -2.57 -11.28
N LYS A 300 8.86 -1.51 -12.09
CA LYS A 300 9.76 -1.27 -13.23
C LYS A 300 11.21 -1.09 -12.81
N PRO A 301 11.56 -0.28 -11.79
CA PRO A 301 12.95 -0.11 -11.38
C PRO A 301 13.60 -1.42 -10.92
N ALA A 302 12.86 -2.27 -10.19
CA ALA A 302 13.32 -3.60 -9.76
C ALA A 302 13.71 -4.52 -10.94
N LEU A 303 13.05 -4.34 -12.09
CA LEU A 303 13.22 -5.15 -13.29
C LEU A 303 14.14 -4.50 -14.35
N ARG A 304 14.44 -3.20 -14.22
CA ARG A 304 15.08 -2.40 -15.29
C ARG A 304 16.49 -2.87 -15.65
N SER A 305 17.23 -3.43 -14.70
CA SER A 305 18.58 -3.97 -14.94
C SER A 305 18.57 -5.35 -15.60
N GLN A 306 17.42 -6.04 -15.62
CA GLN A 306 17.32 -7.45 -15.99
C GLN A 306 16.48 -7.70 -17.25
N ALA A 307 15.45 -6.88 -17.50
CA ALA A 307 14.55 -7.02 -18.65
C ALA A 307 14.90 -6.06 -19.80
N THR A 308 14.74 -6.50 -21.06
CA THR A 308 14.90 -5.65 -22.25
C THR A 308 13.66 -4.81 -22.54
N SER A 309 12.47 -5.30 -22.18
CA SER A 309 11.22 -4.53 -22.26
C SER A 309 10.22 -5.02 -21.24
N ILE A 310 9.35 -4.12 -20.75
CA ILE A 310 8.30 -4.42 -19.78
C ILE A 310 7.00 -3.79 -20.31
N SER A 311 5.93 -4.58 -20.38
CA SER A 311 4.61 -4.13 -20.83
C SER A 311 3.51 -4.63 -19.91
N ASP A 312 2.46 -3.82 -19.76
CA ASP A 312 1.27 -4.17 -18.98
C ASP A 312 0.43 -5.22 -19.71
N VAL A 313 -0.18 -6.12 -18.95
CA VAL A 313 -1.12 -7.13 -19.45
C VAL A 313 -2.46 -6.91 -18.77
N LEU A 314 -3.52 -6.86 -19.57
CA LEU A 314 -4.88 -6.78 -19.05
C LEU A 314 -5.23 -8.07 -18.28
N ILE A 315 -5.70 -7.94 -17.05
CA ILE A 315 -6.31 -9.04 -16.31
C ILE A 315 -7.81 -8.96 -16.56
N ASN A 316 -8.37 -10.02 -17.16
CA ASN A 316 -9.81 -10.14 -17.43
C ASN A 316 -10.56 -10.86 -16.28
N ASP A 317 -9.91 -11.12 -15.15
CA ASP A 317 -10.50 -11.84 -14.03
C ASP A 317 -11.27 -10.89 -13.11
N ASP A 318 -12.40 -11.37 -12.57
CA ASP A 318 -13.33 -10.62 -11.70
C ASP A 318 -12.72 -10.14 -10.37
N ILE A 319 -11.53 -10.64 -10.02
CA ILE A 319 -10.88 -10.39 -8.73
C ILE A 319 -9.83 -9.26 -8.82
N GLY A 320 -9.57 -8.76 -10.03
CA GLY A 320 -8.61 -7.68 -10.27
C GLY A 320 -7.14 -8.07 -10.07
N GLY A 321 -6.25 -7.09 -10.14
CA GLY A 321 -4.81 -7.30 -10.03
C GLY A 321 -3.94 -6.43 -10.95
N LEU A 322 -2.63 -6.72 -10.96
CA LEU A 322 -1.65 -6.17 -11.90
C LEU A 322 -0.93 -7.33 -12.61
N ALA A 323 -1.01 -7.40 -13.94
CA ALA A 323 -0.23 -8.36 -14.72
C ALA A 323 0.78 -7.66 -15.63
N LEU A 324 1.96 -8.24 -15.73
CA LEU A 324 3.09 -7.70 -16.47
C LEU A 324 3.72 -8.78 -17.31
N GLN A 325 4.22 -8.38 -18.47
CA GLN A 325 5.00 -9.22 -19.34
C GLN A 325 6.37 -8.59 -19.56
N CYS A 326 7.42 -9.35 -19.28
CA CYS A 326 8.80 -8.92 -19.41
C CYS A 326 9.49 -9.73 -20.50
N LYS A 327 10.22 -9.03 -21.39
CA LYS A 327 11.18 -9.69 -22.29
C LYS A 327 12.55 -9.71 -21.64
N TRP A 328 13.22 -10.85 -21.73
CA TRP A 328 14.56 -11.03 -21.20
C TRP A 328 15.61 -10.84 -22.31
N PRO A 329 16.83 -10.34 -22.00
CA PRO A 329 17.92 -10.34 -22.95
C PRO A 329 18.29 -11.77 -23.34
N LYS A 330 18.71 -11.94 -24.60
CA LYS A 330 19.30 -13.19 -25.07
C LYS A 330 20.45 -13.59 -24.17
N GLN A 331 20.53 -14.88 -23.91
CA GLN A 331 21.50 -15.46 -22.98
C GLN A 331 22.48 -16.32 -23.76
N ARG A 332 23.74 -16.34 -23.32
CA ARG A 332 24.80 -17.14 -23.93
C ARG A 332 25.32 -18.16 -22.93
N ARG A 333 25.26 -19.43 -23.31
CA ARG A 333 25.97 -20.48 -22.58
C ARG A 333 27.39 -20.61 -23.12
N LYS A 334 28.36 -20.73 -22.22
CA LYS A 334 29.74 -21.08 -22.58
C LYS A 334 29.78 -22.52 -23.11
N PRO A 335 30.75 -22.85 -23.98
CA PRO A 335 30.98 -24.24 -24.35
C PRO A 335 31.41 -25.02 -23.10
N ASN A 336 31.11 -26.31 -23.06
CA ASN A 336 31.58 -27.19 -22.00
C ASN A 336 32.09 -28.50 -22.60
N ASP A 337 33.29 -28.90 -22.16
CA ASP A 337 33.99 -30.08 -22.64
C ASP A 337 34.15 -31.06 -21.49
N TYR A 338 33.81 -32.32 -21.73
CA TYR A 338 33.97 -33.37 -20.74
C TYR A 338 34.94 -34.41 -21.26
N ASP A 339 36.01 -34.63 -20.49
CA ASP A 339 37.10 -35.52 -20.88
C ASP A 339 36.76 -37.00 -20.68
N LYS A 340 35.85 -37.37 -19.75
CA LYS A 340 35.41 -38.77 -19.52
C LYS A 340 34.01 -38.80 -18.89
N GLY A 341 33.16 -39.70 -19.37
CA GLY A 341 31.82 -39.95 -18.82
C GLY A 341 31.43 -41.43 -18.83
N TYR A 342 30.65 -41.86 -17.84
CA TYR A 342 30.17 -43.24 -17.71
C TYR A 342 28.64 -43.28 -17.70
N GLY A 343 28.06 -44.10 -18.58
CA GLY A 343 26.63 -44.44 -18.53
C GLY A 343 26.47 -45.94 -18.34
N ARG A 344 25.86 -46.35 -17.22
CA ARG A 344 25.38 -47.73 -17.04
C ARG A 344 23.87 -47.76 -17.25
N PRO A 345 23.35 -48.47 -18.26
CA PRO A 345 21.93 -48.78 -18.32
C PRO A 345 21.54 -49.59 -17.08
N SER A 346 20.31 -49.46 -16.61
CA SER A 346 19.80 -50.16 -15.43
C SER A 346 19.89 -51.69 -15.59
N GLY A 347 20.92 -52.27 -14.98
CA GLY A 347 20.91 -53.58 -14.32
C GLY A 347 20.85 -54.87 -15.12
N ARG A 348 20.64 -54.90 -16.45
CA ARG A 348 20.39 -56.20 -17.15
C ARG A 348 21.20 -56.53 -18.42
N TRP A 349 22.16 -55.73 -18.87
CA TRP A 349 22.85 -56.01 -20.16
C TRP A 349 24.38 -55.78 -20.14
N PRO A 350 25.17 -56.56 -20.91
CA PRO A 350 26.63 -56.47 -20.97
C PRO A 350 27.11 -55.42 -21.98
N VAL A 351 26.50 -54.23 -21.96
CA VAL A 351 26.92 -53.09 -22.78
C VAL A 351 27.34 -51.96 -21.86
N GLU A 352 28.64 -51.66 -21.84
CA GLU A 352 29.18 -50.49 -21.16
C GLU A 352 29.46 -49.41 -22.20
N TRP A 353 29.02 -48.19 -21.94
CA TRP A 353 29.35 -47.03 -22.77
C TRP A 353 30.27 -46.12 -21.98
N ARG A 354 31.39 -45.75 -22.60
CA ARG A 354 32.31 -44.73 -22.09
C ARG A 354 32.44 -43.63 -23.12
N TRP A 355 32.46 -42.39 -22.69
CA TRP A 355 32.80 -41.27 -23.57
C TRP A 355 34.27 -40.95 -23.36
N SER A 356 35.02 -40.84 -24.45
CA SER A 356 36.37 -40.30 -24.38
C SER A 356 36.38 -38.79 -24.47
N GLU A 357 35.38 -38.19 -25.11
CA GLU A 357 35.23 -36.74 -25.28
C GLU A 357 33.75 -36.42 -25.49
N LEU A 358 33.22 -35.40 -24.81
CA LEU A 358 31.91 -34.82 -25.07
C LEU A 358 32.05 -33.30 -25.17
N HIS A 359 31.85 -32.77 -26.37
CA HIS A 359 31.85 -31.34 -26.67
C HIS A 359 30.42 -30.82 -26.72
N VAL A 360 30.12 -29.83 -25.89
CA VAL A 360 28.84 -29.13 -25.91
C VAL A 360 29.07 -27.68 -26.31
N PRO A 361 28.70 -27.29 -27.55
CA PRO A 361 29.09 -26.00 -28.11
C PRO A 361 28.44 -24.81 -27.40
N ALA A 362 29.04 -23.64 -27.56
CA ALA A 362 28.41 -22.38 -27.15
C ALA A 362 27.11 -22.16 -27.92
N VAL A 363 26.14 -21.54 -27.28
CA VAL A 363 24.85 -21.26 -27.89
C VAL A 363 24.31 -19.93 -27.35
N GLU A 364 23.70 -19.17 -28.25
CA GLU A 364 22.86 -18.05 -27.87
C GLU A 364 21.40 -18.50 -27.95
N PHE A 365 20.61 -18.17 -26.94
CA PHE A 365 19.20 -18.49 -26.93
C PHE A 365 18.37 -17.29 -26.49
N ASP A 366 17.11 -17.31 -26.91
CA ASP A 366 16.12 -16.31 -26.54
C ASP A 366 15.22 -16.88 -25.41
N PRO A 367 15.32 -16.38 -24.16
CA PRO A 367 14.46 -16.78 -23.06
C PRO A 367 12.97 -16.41 -23.24
N ASN A 368 12.60 -15.79 -24.37
CA ASN A 368 11.23 -15.41 -24.69
C ASN A 368 10.57 -16.32 -25.75
N ASN A 369 11.30 -17.31 -26.31
CA ASN A 369 10.84 -18.20 -27.39
C ASN A 369 9.82 -19.29 -26.96
N GLY A 370 9.13 -19.09 -25.84
CA GLY A 370 8.02 -19.93 -25.38
C GLY A 370 6.88 -19.04 -24.92
N SER A 371 7.00 -18.56 -23.70
CA SER A 371 6.25 -17.44 -23.17
C SER A 371 7.22 -16.47 -22.48
N PRO A 372 7.10 -15.16 -22.69
CA PRO A 372 7.83 -14.18 -21.89
C PRO A 372 7.48 -14.32 -20.40
N LEU A 373 8.34 -13.78 -19.54
CA LEU A 373 8.11 -13.77 -18.09
C LEU A 373 6.84 -13.00 -17.78
N ARG A 374 5.86 -13.66 -17.17
CA ARG A 374 4.60 -13.06 -16.71
C ARG A 374 4.59 -12.97 -15.19
N LEU A 375 4.35 -11.78 -14.67
CA LEU A 375 4.13 -11.52 -13.24
C LEU A 375 2.68 -11.11 -13.06
N THR A 376 1.95 -11.76 -12.17
CA THR A 376 0.54 -11.46 -11.88
C THR A 376 0.36 -11.28 -10.38
N PHE A 377 0.08 -10.06 -9.95
CA PHE A 377 -0.33 -9.73 -8.59
C PHE A 377 -1.85 -9.79 -8.51
N ASN A 378 -2.42 -10.69 -7.73
CA ASN A 378 -3.88 -10.82 -7.61
C ASN A 378 -4.29 -11.46 -6.27
N HIS A 379 -5.59 -11.52 -6.01
CA HIS A 379 -6.16 -12.39 -4.98
C HIS A 379 -6.67 -13.67 -5.66
N SER A 380 -5.76 -14.60 -5.96
CA SER A 380 -6.01 -15.81 -6.77
C SER A 380 -7.16 -16.71 -6.31
N ASN A 381 -7.75 -16.49 -5.12
CA ASN A 381 -8.77 -17.33 -4.52
C ASN A 381 -9.86 -16.56 -3.76
N GLY A 382 -10.11 -15.30 -4.11
CA GLY A 382 -11.09 -14.43 -3.45
C GLY A 382 -10.47 -13.42 -2.48
N PHE A 383 -11.24 -12.36 -2.18
CA PHE A 383 -10.79 -11.23 -1.35
C PHE A 383 -10.72 -11.54 0.16
N ASP A 384 -11.14 -12.73 0.56
CA ASP A 384 -11.00 -13.30 1.91
C ASP A 384 -9.61 -13.90 2.18
N LYS A 385 -8.77 -14.01 1.14
CA LYS A 385 -7.42 -14.57 1.23
C LYS A 385 -6.35 -13.52 0.94
N PRO A 386 -5.13 -13.70 1.47
CA PRO A 386 -4.03 -12.78 1.21
C PRO A 386 -3.71 -12.65 -0.27
N ALA A 387 -3.22 -11.48 -0.67
CA ALA A 387 -2.73 -11.28 -2.03
C ALA A 387 -1.57 -12.24 -2.34
N THR A 388 -1.48 -12.62 -3.61
CA THR A 388 -0.47 -13.53 -4.13
C THR A 388 0.23 -12.91 -5.34
N LEU A 389 1.54 -13.16 -5.45
CA LEU A 389 2.30 -12.96 -6.67
C LEU A 389 2.42 -14.31 -7.37
N HIS A 390 1.74 -14.46 -8.51
CA HIS A 390 1.90 -15.59 -9.43
C HIS A 390 2.93 -15.25 -10.51
N ILE A 391 3.89 -16.14 -10.70
CA ILE A 391 4.97 -15.97 -11.66
C ILE A 391 4.93 -17.15 -12.61
N HIS A 392 4.84 -16.86 -13.90
CA HIS A 392 4.87 -17.87 -14.94
C HIS A 392 5.88 -17.49 -16.02
N TRP A 393 6.82 -18.39 -16.30
CA TRP A 393 7.82 -18.20 -17.35
C TRP A 393 8.15 -19.53 -18.02
N GLN A 394 8.01 -19.59 -19.34
CA GLN A 394 8.34 -20.76 -20.12
C GLN A 394 9.28 -20.42 -21.27
N TYR A 395 10.35 -21.18 -21.45
CA TYR A 395 11.18 -21.05 -22.65
C TYR A 395 11.67 -22.40 -23.13
N LYS A 396 11.99 -22.44 -24.42
CA LYS A 396 12.48 -23.63 -25.11
C LYS A 396 13.91 -23.41 -25.55
N TYR A 397 14.74 -24.41 -25.32
CA TYR A 397 16.16 -24.37 -25.65
C TYR A 397 16.58 -25.68 -26.31
N LYS A 398 17.20 -25.58 -27.49
CA LYS A 398 17.77 -26.72 -28.19
C LYS A 398 19.21 -26.93 -27.74
N SER A 399 19.46 -28.05 -27.09
CA SER A 399 20.80 -28.50 -26.74
C SER A 399 21.35 -29.34 -27.88
N THR A 400 22.59 -29.08 -28.29
CA THR A 400 23.34 -29.91 -29.23
C THR A 400 24.62 -30.37 -28.54
N TRP A 401 25.12 -31.54 -28.92
CA TRP A 401 26.40 -32.07 -28.45
C TRP A 401 27.00 -32.97 -29.53
N ASN A 402 28.33 -33.06 -29.52
CA ASN A 402 29.08 -34.03 -30.30
C ASN A 402 30.06 -34.72 -29.36
N GLY A 403 30.21 -36.04 -29.49
CA GLY A 403 31.10 -36.78 -28.62
C GLY A 403 31.58 -38.06 -29.27
N LYS A 404 32.65 -38.60 -28.70
CA LYS A 404 33.24 -39.86 -29.12
C LYS A 404 32.87 -40.95 -28.11
N GLN A 405 32.07 -41.90 -28.56
CA GLN A 405 31.55 -42.99 -27.75
C GLN A 405 32.37 -44.25 -27.97
N ILE A 406 32.87 -44.79 -26.87
CA ILE A 406 33.49 -46.11 -26.81
C ILE A 406 32.42 -47.08 -26.28
N LYS A 407 31.84 -47.85 -27.20
CA LYS A 407 30.93 -48.95 -26.92
C LYS A 407 31.73 -50.20 -26.59
N LYS A 408 31.50 -50.78 -25.43
CA LYS A 408 32.07 -52.07 -25.04
C LYS A 408 30.98 -53.12 -25.06
N THR A 409 31.02 -54.03 -26.03
CA THR A 409 30.02 -55.09 -26.22
C THR A 409 30.64 -56.45 -25.93
N TRP A 410 30.03 -57.26 -25.08
CA TRP A 410 30.44 -58.65 -24.89
C TRP A 410 29.86 -59.49 -26.02
N HIS A 411 30.73 -60.07 -26.83
CA HIS A 411 30.32 -61.02 -27.85
C HIS A 411 30.71 -62.42 -27.38
N LYS A 412 29.74 -63.34 -27.38
CA LYS A 412 29.98 -64.77 -27.18
C LYS A 412 29.65 -65.48 -28.49
N PRO A 413 30.65 -65.75 -29.36
CA PRO A 413 30.42 -66.55 -30.55
C PRO A 413 29.84 -67.91 -30.17
N MET A 414 28.93 -68.42 -31.00
CA MET A 414 28.30 -69.72 -30.77
C MET A 414 29.39 -70.82 -30.76
N GLY A 415 29.63 -71.44 -29.60
CA GLY A 415 30.63 -72.51 -29.43
C GLY A 415 31.88 -72.15 -28.60
N ASP A 416 32.11 -70.87 -28.26
CA ASP A 416 33.24 -70.47 -27.41
C ASP A 416 32.79 -70.24 -25.94
N PRO A 417 33.31 -70.99 -24.95
CA PRO A 417 32.99 -70.76 -23.55
C PRO A 417 33.54 -69.44 -23.01
N LYS A 418 34.55 -68.83 -23.65
CA LYS A 418 35.12 -67.54 -23.27
C LYS A 418 34.66 -66.47 -24.25
N GLY A 419 33.67 -65.66 -23.84
CA GLY A 419 33.33 -64.47 -24.63
C GLY A 419 34.49 -63.47 -24.66
N GLN A 420 34.44 -62.53 -25.60
CA GLN A 420 35.42 -61.45 -25.72
C GLN A 420 34.72 -60.10 -25.74
N TRP A 421 35.38 -59.09 -25.18
CA TRP A 421 34.91 -57.71 -25.23
C TRP A 421 35.39 -57.06 -26.52
N TYR A 422 34.45 -56.55 -27.30
CA TYR A 422 34.73 -55.73 -28.47
C TYR A 422 34.50 -54.27 -28.13
N TYR A 423 35.45 -53.43 -28.58
CA TYR A 423 35.37 -51.98 -28.45
C TYR A 423 35.03 -51.41 -29.84
N ASP A 424 33.95 -50.67 -29.91
CA ASP A 424 33.56 -49.90 -31.08
C ASP A 424 33.64 -48.42 -30.70
N ASP A 425 34.38 -47.65 -31.50
CA ASP A 425 34.64 -46.23 -31.26
C ASP A 425 33.98 -45.42 -32.38
N ARG A 426 32.96 -44.65 -32.01
CA ARG A 426 32.13 -43.91 -32.97
C ARG A 426 31.92 -42.48 -32.49
N SER A 427 32.02 -41.56 -33.44
CA SER A 427 31.63 -40.18 -33.23
C SER A 427 30.11 -40.07 -33.39
N TYR A 428 29.44 -39.58 -32.36
CA TYR A 428 28.02 -39.32 -32.37
C TYR A 428 27.75 -37.84 -32.17
N GLY A 429 26.81 -37.32 -32.92
CA GLY A 429 26.15 -36.05 -32.66
C GLY A 429 24.74 -36.31 -32.16
N GLY A 430 24.23 -35.40 -31.34
CA GLY A 430 22.86 -35.46 -30.88
C GLY A 430 22.31 -34.10 -30.51
N SER A 431 20.99 -34.00 -30.55
CA SER A 431 20.29 -32.81 -30.07
C SER A 431 18.97 -33.17 -29.41
N PHE A 432 18.53 -32.30 -28.50
CA PHE A 432 17.26 -32.42 -27.81
C PHE A 432 16.72 -31.04 -27.46
N ASN A 433 15.40 -30.91 -27.46
CA ASN A 433 14.72 -29.69 -27.05
C ASN A 433 14.34 -29.80 -25.59
N THR A 434 14.76 -28.82 -24.78
CA THR A 434 14.37 -28.71 -23.38
C THR A 434 13.40 -27.55 -23.22
N THR A 435 12.23 -27.84 -22.65
CA THR A 435 11.28 -26.82 -22.17
C THR A 435 11.52 -26.60 -20.69
N TYR A 436 11.80 -25.37 -20.31
CA TYR A 436 11.87 -24.92 -18.93
C TYR A 436 10.57 -24.21 -18.59
N THR A 437 9.96 -24.55 -17.47
CA THR A 437 8.78 -23.87 -16.96
C THR A 437 8.99 -23.54 -15.50
N PHE A 438 8.96 -22.25 -15.19
CA PHE A 438 8.91 -21.73 -13.83
C PHE A 438 7.49 -21.26 -13.59
N ASP A 439 6.81 -21.91 -12.64
CA ASP A 439 5.42 -21.62 -12.27
C ASP A 439 5.34 -21.64 -10.74
N LYS A 440 5.25 -20.45 -10.14
CA LYS A 440 5.35 -20.28 -8.69
C LYS A 440 4.36 -19.24 -8.21
N THR A 441 3.66 -19.56 -7.11
CA THR A 441 2.80 -18.61 -6.39
C THR A 441 3.42 -18.29 -5.05
N ILE A 442 3.58 -17.00 -4.76
CA ILE A 442 4.16 -16.49 -3.51
C ILE A 442 3.08 -15.72 -2.76
N SER A 443 2.89 -16.04 -1.48
CA SER A 443 1.99 -15.29 -0.60
C SER A 443 2.64 -13.97 -0.19
N LEU A 444 1.88 -12.87 -0.24
CA LEU A 444 2.34 -11.55 0.15
C LEU A 444 2.14 -11.26 1.65
N THR A 445 1.91 -12.29 2.46
CA THR A 445 1.71 -12.20 3.92
C THR A 445 3.00 -11.98 4.73
N ALA A 446 4.16 -12.14 4.10
CA ALA A 446 5.46 -12.06 4.76
C ALA A 446 6.10 -10.65 4.70
N LEU A 447 5.36 -9.65 4.24
CA LEU A 447 5.84 -8.27 4.16
C LEU A 447 5.95 -7.71 5.58
N SER A 448 7.08 -7.11 5.91
CA SER A 448 7.26 -6.40 7.18
C SER A 448 7.10 -4.90 6.96
N ASP A 449 6.84 -4.17 8.04
CA ASP A 449 6.74 -2.71 8.05
C ASP A 449 8.04 -2.01 7.61
N GLU A 450 9.18 -2.70 7.69
CA GLU A 450 10.47 -2.18 7.27
C GLU A 450 10.80 -2.57 5.81
N ASP A 451 10.38 -3.77 5.39
CA ASP A 451 10.73 -4.36 4.11
C ASP A 451 9.48 -4.85 3.38
N LEU A 452 9.01 -4.06 2.40
CA LEU A 452 8.08 -4.53 1.37
C LEU A 452 8.83 -5.28 0.26
N SER A 453 9.83 -6.07 0.66
CA SER A 453 10.66 -6.86 -0.25
C SER A 453 10.07 -8.26 -0.39
N ILE A 454 9.94 -8.72 -1.63
CA ILE A 454 9.53 -10.09 -1.93
C ILE A 454 10.71 -10.70 -2.63
N GLU A 455 11.56 -11.41 -1.88
CA GLU A 455 12.70 -12.09 -2.49
C GLU A 455 12.19 -13.27 -3.34
N VAL A 456 12.13 -13.03 -4.65
CA VAL A 456 11.86 -14.08 -5.63
C VAL A 456 13.18 -14.51 -6.23
N GLY A 457 13.88 -15.43 -5.56
CA GLY A 457 15.04 -16.13 -6.10
C GLY A 457 14.63 -17.54 -6.57
N PRO A 458 14.45 -17.79 -7.89
CA PRO A 458 14.15 -19.13 -8.37
C PRO A 458 15.36 -20.04 -8.14
N GLN A 459 15.18 -21.10 -7.36
CA GLN A 459 16.18 -22.14 -7.21
C GLN A 459 16.16 -23.08 -8.43
N PRO A 460 17.25 -23.77 -8.77
CA PRO A 460 17.24 -24.76 -9.85
C PRO A 460 16.12 -25.80 -9.72
N SER A 461 15.74 -26.16 -8.49
CA SER A 461 14.64 -27.07 -8.18
C SER A 461 13.24 -26.51 -8.49
N ASP A 462 13.10 -25.18 -8.59
CA ASP A 462 11.82 -24.55 -8.88
C ASP A 462 11.46 -24.64 -10.37
N TRP A 463 12.40 -25.05 -11.22
CA TRP A 463 12.19 -25.19 -12.65
C TRP A 463 11.74 -26.60 -13.00
N LYS A 464 10.57 -26.71 -13.64
CA LYS A 464 10.16 -27.94 -14.31
C LYS A 464 10.86 -28.02 -15.66
N THR A 465 11.65 -29.08 -15.85
CA THR A 465 12.38 -29.33 -17.10
C THR A 465 11.80 -30.54 -17.83
N VAL A 466 11.38 -30.35 -19.09
CA VAL A 466 10.95 -31.43 -19.97
C VAL A 466 11.88 -31.47 -21.18
N ALA A 467 12.67 -32.53 -21.30
CA ALA A 467 13.61 -32.72 -22.40
C ALA A 467 13.10 -33.78 -23.36
N VAL A 468 13.03 -33.44 -24.65
CA VAL A 468 12.56 -34.30 -25.73
C VAL A 468 13.69 -34.43 -26.78
N PRO A 469 14.20 -35.65 -27.03
CA PRO A 469 15.22 -35.87 -28.04
C PRO A 469 14.67 -35.58 -29.44
N ASP A 470 15.52 -35.08 -30.34
CA ASP A 470 15.13 -34.96 -31.74
C ASP A 470 14.95 -36.36 -32.36
N GLU A 471 13.86 -36.57 -33.10
CA GLU A 471 13.63 -37.83 -33.82
C GLU A 471 14.57 -37.92 -35.05
N GLY A 472 15.22 -39.08 -35.23
CA GLY A 472 16.05 -39.33 -36.42
C GLY A 472 17.05 -40.49 -36.29
N ASP A 473 17.70 -40.80 -37.42
CA ASP A 473 18.79 -41.79 -37.55
C ASP A 473 20.09 -41.19 -36.98
N GLY A 474 20.38 -41.49 -35.71
CA GLY A 474 21.54 -40.98 -34.98
C GLY A 474 21.65 -41.63 -33.61
N PHE A 475 22.31 -40.99 -32.64
CA PHE A 475 22.44 -41.51 -31.27
C PHE A 475 21.09 -41.93 -30.66
N TRP A 476 20.06 -41.09 -30.82
CA TRP A 476 18.71 -41.38 -30.32
C TRP A 476 18.03 -42.51 -31.09
N GLY A 477 18.27 -42.62 -32.40
CA GLY A 477 17.79 -43.72 -33.22
C GLY A 477 18.39 -45.06 -32.81
N GLU A 478 19.72 -45.13 -32.60
CA GLU A 478 20.38 -46.34 -32.11
C GLU A 478 19.91 -46.73 -30.71
N LEU A 479 19.73 -45.77 -29.79
CA LEU A 479 19.10 -46.03 -28.50
C LEU A 479 17.68 -46.56 -28.68
N LYS A 480 16.87 -45.94 -29.54
CA LYS A 480 15.50 -46.36 -29.84
C LYS A 480 15.43 -47.79 -30.37
N THR A 481 16.33 -48.16 -31.29
CA THR A 481 16.45 -49.53 -31.82
C THR A 481 16.88 -50.53 -30.75
N VAL A 482 17.74 -50.11 -29.83
CA VAL A 482 18.22 -50.96 -28.72
C VAL A 482 17.17 -51.12 -27.60
N PHE A 483 16.37 -50.08 -27.33
CA PHE A 483 15.42 -50.04 -26.21
C PHE A 483 13.94 -50.28 -26.61
N GLY A 484 13.62 -50.37 -27.90
CA GLY A 484 12.35 -50.91 -28.40
C GLY A 484 11.09 -50.06 -28.13
N GLY A 485 11.19 -48.73 -28.16
CA GLY A 485 10.05 -47.83 -27.86
C GLY A 485 10.15 -46.45 -28.49
N THR A 486 9.19 -45.56 -28.23
CA THR A 486 9.32 -44.11 -28.50
C THR A 486 10.26 -43.49 -27.46
N SER A 487 11.21 -42.67 -27.90
CA SER A 487 12.20 -42.04 -27.02
C SER A 487 11.52 -41.13 -25.99
N ARG A 488 11.68 -41.43 -24.71
CA ARG A 488 11.12 -40.69 -23.57
C ARG A 488 12.21 -39.87 -22.87
N GLN A 489 11.81 -38.93 -22.01
CA GLN A 489 12.76 -38.12 -21.22
C GLN A 489 13.70 -38.97 -20.34
N GLU A 490 13.20 -40.11 -19.86
CA GLU A 490 13.97 -41.11 -19.09
C GLU A 490 15.08 -41.79 -19.89
N ASP A 491 14.98 -41.79 -21.23
CA ASP A 491 15.98 -42.36 -22.12
C ASP A 491 17.15 -41.40 -22.39
N ILE A 492 17.02 -40.11 -21.99
CA ILE A 492 18.12 -39.14 -22.03
C ILE A 492 19.05 -39.42 -20.84
N PRO A 493 20.31 -39.85 -21.07
CA PRO A 493 21.23 -40.15 -19.99
C PRO A 493 21.46 -38.93 -19.08
N SER A 494 21.60 -39.17 -17.77
CA SER A 494 21.76 -38.09 -16.78
C SER A 494 22.91 -37.15 -17.12
N PHE A 495 24.05 -37.66 -17.60
CA PHE A 495 25.18 -36.81 -17.99
C PHE A 495 24.90 -35.90 -19.18
N VAL A 496 24.01 -36.28 -20.10
CA VAL A 496 23.54 -35.39 -21.20
C VAL A 496 22.53 -34.39 -20.63
N ARG A 497 21.72 -34.81 -19.66
CA ARG A 497 20.80 -33.93 -18.93
C ARG A 497 21.55 -32.90 -18.09
N ASP A 498 22.72 -33.21 -17.57
CA ASP A 498 23.57 -32.27 -16.83
C ASP A 498 24.19 -31.20 -17.73
N THR A 499 24.11 -31.36 -19.06
CA THR A 499 24.47 -30.31 -20.04
C THR A 499 23.38 -29.27 -20.23
N THR A 500 22.19 -29.47 -19.63
CA THR A 500 21.10 -28.50 -19.61
C THR A 500 21.54 -27.21 -18.89
N MET A 501 20.93 -26.08 -19.26
CA MET A 501 21.22 -24.82 -18.60
C MET A 501 20.53 -24.77 -17.25
N GLY A 502 21.20 -24.20 -16.24
CA GLY A 502 20.49 -23.74 -15.05
C GLY A 502 19.41 -22.74 -15.47
N GLY A 503 18.23 -22.83 -14.83
CA GLY A 503 17.16 -21.87 -15.07
C GLY A 503 17.61 -20.43 -14.86
N VAL A 504 16.98 -19.49 -15.57
CA VAL A 504 17.36 -18.08 -15.49
C VAL A 504 17.11 -17.56 -14.08
N ARG A 505 18.14 -16.98 -13.45
CA ARG A 505 17.98 -16.30 -12.17
C ARG A 505 17.29 -14.96 -12.38
N LEU A 506 16.18 -14.79 -11.69
CA LEU A 506 15.48 -13.53 -11.52
C LEU A 506 15.61 -13.15 -10.05
N THR A 507 15.78 -11.87 -9.74
CA THR A 507 15.63 -11.37 -8.37
C THR A 507 14.75 -10.14 -8.40
N LEU A 508 13.61 -10.19 -7.72
CA LEU A 508 12.73 -9.03 -7.53
C LEU A 508 13.05 -8.42 -6.17
N SER A 509 13.42 -7.14 -6.14
CA SER A 509 13.52 -6.37 -4.91
C SER A 509 12.83 -5.02 -5.14
N PHE A 510 11.71 -4.83 -4.45
CA PHE A 510 10.90 -3.61 -4.54
C PHE A 510 11.39 -2.49 -3.61
N GLY A 511 12.53 -2.72 -2.93
CA GLY A 511 13.11 -1.79 -1.97
C GLY A 511 12.40 -1.82 -0.61
N THR A 512 12.84 -0.93 0.28
CA THR A 512 12.20 -0.66 1.56
C THR A 512 11.17 0.45 1.38
N LEU A 513 9.98 0.25 1.92
CA LEU A 513 8.91 1.25 1.92
C LEU A 513 8.96 2.02 3.23
N ARG A 514 9.87 2.99 3.36
CA ARG A 514 9.75 3.99 4.43
C ARG A 514 8.68 5.00 4.03
N PHE A 515 7.43 4.54 4.11
CA PHE A 515 6.25 5.25 3.61
C PHE A 515 6.01 6.57 4.35
N PHE A 516 6.54 6.73 5.56
CA PHE A 516 6.29 7.91 6.38
C PHE A 516 7.56 8.40 7.09
N SER A 517 8.38 9.19 6.39
CA SER A 517 8.94 10.37 7.05
C SER A 517 7.90 11.48 7.17
N VAL A 518 6.68 11.34 6.61
CA VAL A 518 5.49 12.18 6.82
C VAL A 518 5.17 12.23 8.31
N THR A 519 5.77 13.21 8.99
CA THR A 519 5.56 13.49 10.40
C THR A 519 4.11 13.91 10.56
N ASN A 520 3.27 13.12 11.22
CA ASN A 520 1.96 13.58 11.70
C ASN A 520 2.17 14.30 13.04
N ILE A 521 1.49 15.43 13.29
CA ILE A 521 1.55 16.12 14.59
C ILE A 521 0.94 15.32 15.75
N LEU A 522 0.17 14.27 15.48
CA LEU A 522 -0.26 13.38 16.57
C LEU A 522 0.95 12.75 17.26
N LEU A 523 2.04 12.47 16.51
CA LEU A 523 3.32 11.95 16.99
C LEU A 523 4.47 12.38 16.04
N PRO A 524 4.99 13.63 16.14
CA PRO A 524 6.01 14.14 15.24
C PRO A 524 7.26 13.26 15.24
N GLY A 525 7.73 12.85 14.05
CA GLY A 525 8.94 12.04 13.89
C GLY A 525 8.75 10.54 14.13
N GLN A 526 7.52 10.06 14.29
CA GLN A 526 7.24 8.65 14.63
C GLN A 526 6.39 7.95 13.56
N LYS A 527 6.43 6.62 13.58
CA LYS A 527 5.60 5.75 12.74
C LYS A 527 4.14 5.86 13.22
N VAL A 528 3.26 6.35 12.34
CA VAL A 528 1.85 6.64 12.69
C VAL A 528 0.92 5.49 12.32
N ILE A 529 1.25 4.69 11.31
CA ILE A 529 0.45 3.53 10.90
C ILE A 529 1.27 2.27 11.16
N ASP A 530 0.73 1.39 12.01
CA ASP A 530 1.20 0.02 12.17
C ASP A 530 0.52 -0.87 11.13
N VAL A 531 1.29 -1.36 10.16
CA VAL A 531 0.75 -2.13 9.04
C VAL A 531 0.34 -3.51 9.54
N ASN A 532 -0.87 -3.93 9.17
CA ASN A 532 -1.35 -5.25 9.51
C ASN A 532 -0.67 -6.30 8.63
N ILE A 533 0.45 -6.87 9.08
CA ILE A 533 1.27 -7.86 8.36
C ILE A 533 0.45 -9.02 7.75
N LYS A 534 -0.65 -9.45 8.39
CA LYS A 534 -1.48 -10.55 7.87
C LYS A 534 -2.25 -10.18 6.60
N ASN A 535 -2.61 -8.89 6.44
CA ASN A 535 -3.44 -8.37 5.36
C ASN A 535 -2.77 -7.18 4.62
N GLY A 536 -1.47 -6.97 4.85
CA GLY A 536 -0.83 -5.65 4.76
C GLY A 536 -0.62 -5.12 3.35
N LEU A 537 -0.76 -5.97 2.33
CA LEU A 537 -0.71 -5.56 0.93
C LEU A 537 -1.81 -6.27 0.14
N CYS A 538 -2.70 -5.48 -0.46
CA CYS A 538 -3.77 -5.95 -1.33
C CYS A 538 -3.67 -5.21 -2.67
N ILE A 539 -3.99 -5.87 -3.79
CA ILE A 539 -3.96 -5.23 -5.12
C ILE A 539 -5.26 -5.55 -5.86
N PRO A 540 -6.42 -5.05 -5.39
CA PRO A 540 -7.68 -5.19 -6.11
C PRO A 540 -7.63 -4.46 -7.45
N ARG A 541 -7.00 -3.28 -7.48
CA ARG A 541 -6.63 -2.54 -8.68
C ARG A 541 -5.50 -1.59 -8.35
N ASP A 542 -5.79 -0.61 -7.49
CA ASP A 542 -4.75 0.13 -6.79
C ASP A 542 -4.13 -0.76 -5.71
N CYS A 543 -2.88 -0.47 -5.37
CA CYS A 543 -2.17 -1.16 -4.30
C CYS A 543 -2.61 -0.56 -2.95
N VAL A 544 -3.11 -1.38 -2.04
CA VAL A 544 -3.66 -0.96 -0.75
C VAL A 544 -2.84 -1.57 0.37
N ILE A 545 -2.42 -0.72 1.30
CA ILE A 545 -1.78 -1.10 2.54
C ILE A 545 -2.72 -0.71 3.68
N LEU A 546 -2.96 -1.64 4.59
CA LEU A 546 -3.93 -1.51 5.68
C LEU A 546 -3.23 -1.59 7.02
N GLY A 547 -3.69 -0.79 7.98
CA GLY A 547 -3.10 -0.76 9.31
C GLY A 547 -3.92 0.00 10.34
N ASN A 548 -3.34 0.18 11.52
CA ASN A 548 -3.93 0.94 12.61
C ASN A 548 -3.06 2.13 12.94
N VAL A 549 -3.70 3.23 13.35
CA VAL A 549 -3.02 4.39 13.89
C VAL A 549 -2.38 3.97 15.22
N VAL A 550 -1.06 4.19 15.35
CA VAL A 550 -0.28 3.86 16.55
C VAL A 550 -0.76 4.73 17.71
N GLU A 551 -1.12 4.10 18.82
CA GLU A 551 -1.51 4.79 20.04
C GLU A 551 -0.28 5.19 20.88
N PRO A 552 -0.27 6.37 21.53
CA PRO A 552 0.88 6.87 22.27
C PRO A 552 1.36 5.93 23.39
N ALA A 553 0.43 5.16 23.99
CA ALA A 553 0.71 4.25 25.10
C ALA A 553 1.60 3.05 24.69
N ASN A 554 1.69 2.70 23.41
CA ASN A 554 2.49 1.58 22.91
C ASN A 554 3.93 1.97 22.52
N LEU A 555 4.35 3.20 22.77
CA LEU A 555 5.67 3.74 22.40
C LEU A 555 6.71 3.67 23.52
N GLN A 556 6.35 3.11 24.69
CA GLN A 556 7.27 2.92 25.82
C GLN A 556 7.81 1.48 25.96
N ALA A 557 7.66 0.64 24.92
CA ALA A 557 8.21 -0.71 24.89
C ALA A 557 9.52 -0.78 24.10
#